data_AF-A0A519IET4-F1
#
_entry.id   AF-A0A519IET4-F1
#
_cell.length_a   1.000
_cell.length_b   1.000
_cell.length_c   1.000
_cell.angle_alpha   90.00
_cell.angle_beta   90.00
_cell.angle_gamma   90.00
#
_symmetry.space_group_name_H-M   'P 1'
#
loop_
_entity.id
_entity.type
_entity.pdbx_description
1 polymer ?
#
loop_
_entity_poly.entity_id
_entity_poly.type
_entity_poly.pdbx_seq_one_letter_code
_entity_poly.pdbx_strand_id
1 'polypeptide(L)'
;MTLARKLGHVDADTVTRVVICLNGFMVAWYGNRMPKRFFPSELARRVSRLGGWCLTVSGLVYAGLWMFAPIPVAVGLGSAFILTGVAVPLVYCLSQRHKFKDAT
;
A
#
# COMPACT_ATOMS: atom_id res chain seq x y z
N MET A 1 -2.80 26.94 8.25
CA MET A 1 -2.07 25.76 8.78
C MET A 1 -1.03 26.12 9.88
N THR A 2 -1.12 27.25 10.58
CA THR A 2 0.05 27.79 11.32
C THR A 2 -0.30 28.56 12.60
N LEU A 3 -1.12 27.99 13.48
CA LEU A 3 -1.24 28.48 14.88
C LEU A 3 -0.65 27.45 15.86
N ALA A 4 -1.08 26.18 15.78
CA ALA A 4 -0.56 25.10 16.63
C ALA A 4 0.95 24.84 16.48
N ARG A 5 1.50 25.00 15.26
CA ARG A 5 2.93 24.86 14.97
C ARG A 5 3.77 26.04 15.50
N LYS A 6 3.16 27.24 15.61
CA LYS A 6 3.79 28.43 16.23
C LYS A 6 3.78 28.37 17.75
N LEU A 7 2.81 27.68 18.33
CA LEU A 7 2.63 27.53 19.79
C LEU A 7 3.53 26.43 20.40
N GLY A 8 4.35 25.73 19.61
CA GLY A 8 5.25 24.69 20.12
C GLY A 8 4.56 23.42 20.62
N HIS A 9 3.24 23.31 20.49
CA HIS A 9 2.47 22.15 20.96
C HIS A 9 2.59 20.92 20.05
N VAL A 10 3.03 21.09 18.81
CA VAL A 10 3.09 19.99 17.85
C VAL A 10 4.39 20.03 17.07
N ASP A 11 5.22 19.03 17.32
CA ASP A 11 6.46 18.79 16.60
C ASP A 11 6.16 18.41 15.13
N ALA A 12 6.94 18.96 14.20
CA ALA A 12 6.70 18.81 12.76
C ALA A 12 6.85 17.34 12.30
N ASP A 13 7.73 16.59 12.98
CA ASP A 13 7.94 15.18 12.72
C ASP A 13 6.73 14.34 13.17
N THR A 14 6.09 14.74 14.28
CA THR A 14 4.88 14.07 14.77
C THR A 14 3.72 14.23 13.80
N VAL A 15 3.52 15.43 13.25
CA VAL A 15 2.50 15.66 12.20
C VAL A 15 2.77 14.80 10.97
N THR A 16 4.02 14.78 10.53
CA THR A 16 4.44 14.03 9.35
C THR A 16 4.20 12.53 9.53
N ARG A 17 4.56 11.98 10.69
CA ARG A 17 4.30 10.57 11.03
C ARG A 17 2.83 10.23 11.04
N VAL A 18 1.99 11.06 11.67
CA VAL A 18 0.55 10.82 11.75
C VAL A 18 -0.08 10.84 10.36
N VAL A 19 0.23 11.87 9.55
CA VAL A 19 -0.31 11.98 8.19
C VAL A 19 0.11 10.78 7.34
N ILE A 20 1.37 10.37 7.39
CA ILE A 20 1.87 9.29 6.54
C ILE A 20 1.36 7.92 7.03
N CYS A 21 1.26 7.71 8.34
CA CYS A 21 0.64 6.52 8.91
C CYS A 21 -0.84 6.39 8.48
N LEU A 22 -1.60 7.49 8.49
CA LEU A 22 -2.97 7.54 7.98
C LEU A 22 -3.05 7.21 6.49
N ASN A 23 -2.08 7.65 5.67
CA ASN A 23 -2.00 7.25 4.27
C ASN A 23 -1.77 5.74 4.12
N GLY A 24 -0.90 5.13 4.94
CA GLY A 24 -0.71 3.68 4.98
C GLY A 24 -2.00 2.92 5.31
N PHE A 25 -2.76 3.40 6.31
CA PHE A 25 -4.07 2.83 6.63
C PHE A 25 -5.09 3.00 5.51
N MET A 26 -5.10 4.15 4.83
CA MET A 26 -5.93 4.39 3.66
C MET A 26 -5.64 3.34 2.57
N VAL A 27 -4.36 3.12 2.24
CA VAL A 27 -3.94 2.08 1.28
C VAL A 27 -4.42 0.71 1.72
N ALA A 28 -4.25 0.37 3.01
CA ALA A 28 -4.67 -0.92 3.53
C ALA A 28 -6.19 -1.14 3.41
N TRP A 29 -6.96 -0.09 3.69
CA TRP A 29 -8.42 -0.09 3.56
C TRP A 29 -8.87 -0.28 2.10
N TYR A 30 -8.25 0.41 1.15
CA TYR A 30 -8.55 0.23 -0.27
C TYR A 30 -8.19 -1.18 -0.77
N GLY A 31 -7.03 -1.70 -0.35
CA GLY A 31 -6.63 -3.07 -0.64
C GLY A 31 -7.66 -4.10 -0.17
N ASN A 32 -8.18 -3.92 1.05
CA ASN A 32 -9.18 -4.83 1.62
C ASN A 32 -10.56 -4.72 0.94
N ARG A 33 -10.85 -3.60 0.26
CA ARG A 33 -12.09 -3.43 -0.53
C ARG A 33 -12.01 -4.01 -1.93
N MET A 34 -10.84 -4.04 -2.56
CA MET A 34 -10.64 -4.66 -3.89
C MET A 34 -11.24 -6.06 -4.06
N PRO A 35 -10.97 -7.05 -3.17
CA PRO A 35 -11.48 -8.43 -3.35
C PRO A 35 -13.00 -8.55 -3.27
N LYS A 36 -13.70 -7.52 -2.79
CA LYS A 36 -15.17 -7.50 -2.64
C LYS A 36 -15.88 -7.05 -3.91
N ARG A 37 -15.13 -6.66 -4.95
CA ARG A 37 -15.69 -6.22 -6.24
C ARG A 37 -16.03 -7.46 -7.09
N PHE A 38 -17.23 -7.50 -7.66
CA PHE A 38 -17.67 -8.62 -8.49
C PHE A 38 -16.97 -8.58 -9.86
N PHE A 39 -16.31 -9.68 -10.20
CA PHE A 39 -15.72 -9.92 -11.52
C PHE A 39 -16.32 -11.19 -12.13
N PRO A 40 -16.76 -11.15 -13.40
CA PRO A 40 -17.35 -12.31 -14.08
C PRO A 40 -16.32 -13.39 -14.43
N SER A 41 -15.04 -13.04 -14.62
CA SER A 41 -13.98 -14.02 -14.90
C SER A 41 -13.24 -14.48 -13.63
N GLU A 42 -13.00 -15.78 -13.52
CA GLU A 42 -12.29 -16.40 -12.39
C GLU A 42 -10.85 -15.88 -12.27
N LEU A 43 -10.17 -15.64 -13.40
CA LEU A 43 -8.82 -15.09 -13.41
C LEU A 43 -8.78 -13.64 -12.92
N ALA A 44 -9.70 -12.78 -13.35
CA ALA A 44 -9.78 -11.40 -12.84
C ALA A 44 -10.10 -11.38 -11.34
N ARG A 45 -10.93 -12.31 -10.86
CA ARG A 45 -11.23 -12.44 -9.43
C ARG A 45 -9.98 -12.86 -8.63
N ARG A 46 -9.17 -13.79 -9.13
CA ARG A 46 -7.89 -14.18 -8.50
C ARG A 46 -6.90 -13.03 -8.47
N VAL A 47 -6.70 -12.34 -9.60
CA VAL A 47 -5.82 -11.16 -9.70
C VAL A 47 -6.27 -10.07 -8.73
N SER A 48 -7.56 -9.76 -8.68
CA SER A 48 -8.08 -8.73 -7.78
C SER A 48 -7.93 -9.09 -6.31
N ARG A 49 -8.06 -10.37 -5.95
CA ARG A 49 -7.84 -10.83 -4.57
C ARG A 49 -6.35 -10.74 -4.19
N LEU A 50 -5.46 -11.19 -5.08
CA LEU A 50 -4.03 -11.10 -4.86
C LEU A 50 -3.59 -9.63 -4.71
N GLY A 51 -3.96 -8.77 -5.67
CA GLY A 51 -3.62 -7.35 -5.62
C GLY A 51 -4.20 -6.63 -4.39
N GLY A 52 -5.44 -6.95 -4.02
CA GLY A 52 -6.05 -6.42 -2.80
C GLY A 52 -5.29 -6.80 -1.53
N TRP A 53 -4.88 -8.07 -1.40
CA TRP A 53 -4.09 -8.54 -0.26
C TRP A 53 -2.67 -7.93 -0.26
N CYS A 54 -2.00 -7.84 -1.41
CA CYS A 54 -0.69 -7.20 -1.52
C CYS A 54 -0.73 -5.72 -1.09
N LEU A 55 -1.74 -4.97 -1.51
CA LEU A 55 -1.95 -3.58 -1.09
C LEU A 55 -2.31 -3.47 0.39
N THR A 56 -3.11 -4.41 0.91
CA THR A 56 -3.47 -4.44 2.33
C THR A 56 -2.25 -4.63 3.21
N VAL A 57 -1.45 -5.66 2.92
CA VAL A 57 -0.24 -5.98 3.69
C VAL A 57 0.79 -4.86 3.57
N SER A 58 1.05 -4.35 2.36
CA SER A 58 2.01 -3.25 2.18
C SER A 58 1.58 -1.97 2.89
N GLY A 59 0.29 -1.60 2.84
CA GLY A 59 -0.25 -0.45 3.58
C GLY A 59 -0.13 -0.59 5.11
N LEU A 60 -0.38 -1.78 5.65
CA LEU A 60 -0.22 -2.06 7.08
C LEU A 60 1.24 -2.02 7.53
N VAL A 61 2.15 -2.62 6.76
CA VAL A 61 3.59 -2.56 7.04
C VAL A 61 4.09 -1.11 6.95
N TYR A 62 3.64 -0.36 5.95
CA TYR A 62 3.96 1.07 5.81
C TYR A 62 3.50 1.88 7.03
N ALA A 63 2.24 1.70 7.45
CA ALA A 63 1.69 2.38 8.62
C ALA A 63 2.46 2.00 9.91
N GLY A 64 2.78 0.73 10.10
CA GLY A 64 3.55 0.24 11.24
C GLY A 64 4.98 0.81 11.26
N LEU A 65 5.66 0.83 10.12
CA LEU A 65 7.00 1.42 10.01
C LEU A 65 6.99 2.92 10.36
N TRP A 66 5.99 3.68 9.93
CA TRP A 66 5.89 5.10 10.28
C TRP A 66 5.49 5.36 11.74
N MET A 67 4.81 4.40 12.37
CA MET A 67 4.43 4.47 13.79
C MET A 67 5.62 4.16 14.72
N PHE A 68 6.47 3.20 14.36
CA PHE A 68 7.50 2.67 15.28
C PHE A 68 8.96 2.93 14.85
N ALA A 69 9.23 3.11 13.55
CA ALA A 69 10.61 3.21 13.06
C ALA A 69 11.14 4.66 13.06
N PRO A 70 12.47 4.86 13.10
CA PRO A 70 13.09 6.15 12.82
C PRO A 70 12.72 6.65 11.40
N ILE A 71 12.56 7.97 11.23
CA ILE A 71 12.14 8.58 9.96
C ILE A 71 12.95 8.10 8.74
N PRO A 72 14.29 8.08 8.75
CA PRO A 72 15.04 7.63 7.56
C PRO A 72 14.75 6.17 7.19
N VAL A 73 14.52 5.31 8.19
CA VAL A 73 14.15 3.90 7.99
C VAL A 73 12.72 3.79 7.46
N ALA A 74 11.78 4.56 8.01
CA ALA A 74 10.39 4.59 7.59
C ALA A 74 10.22 5.05 6.14
N VAL A 75 11.02 6.02 5.69
CA VAL A 75 11.03 6.49 4.30
C VAL A 75 11.54 5.39 3.37
N GLY A 76 12.71 4.81 3.65
CA GLY A 76 13.32 3.80 2.79
C GLY A 76 12.52 2.51 2.72
N LEU A 77 12.35 1.84 3.87
CA LEU A 77 11.66 0.55 3.94
C LEU A 77 10.17 0.69 3.61
N GLY A 78 9.53 1.76 4.07
CA GLY A 78 8.12 1.97 3.80
C GLY A 78 7.85 2.09 2.30
N SER A 79 8.62 2.92 1.59
CA SER A 79 8.45 3.10 0.15
C SER A 79 8.71 1.80 -0.62
N ALA A 80 9.75 1.04 -0.22
CA ALA A 80 10.05 -0.25 -0.82
C ALA A 80 8.90 -1.27 -0.65
N PHE A 81 8.24 -1.28 0.50
CA PHE A 81 7.10 -2.17 0.76
C PHE A 81 5.88 -1.83 -0.10
N ILE A 82 5.56 -0.55 -0.26
CA ILE A 82 4.47 -0.11 -1.14
C ILE A 82 4.78 -0.46 -2.60
N LEU A 83 6.01 -0.20 -3.06
CA LEU A 83 6.45 -0.57 -4.42
C LEU A 83 6.34 -2.07 -4.66
N THR A 84 6.77 -2.88 -3.71
CA THR A 84 6.65 -4.35 -3.79
C THR A 84 5.18 -4.79 -3.84
N GLY A 85 4.32 -4.17 -3.03
CA GLY A 85 2.88 -4.43 -3.00
C GLY A 85 2.18 -4.17 -4.35
N VAL A 86 2.70 -3.24 -5.15
CA VAL A 86 2.22 -2.96 -6.52
C VAL A 86 2.90 -3.84 -7.56
N ALA A 87 4.21 -4.08 -7.43
CA ALA A 87 4.99 -4.85 -8.38
C ALA A 87 4.53 -6.32 -8.46
N VAL A 88 4.22 -6.95 -7.33
CA VAL A 88 3.76 -8.35 -7.29
C VAL A 88 2.52 -8.60 -8.16
N PRO A 89 1.40 -7.88 -7.99
CA PRO A 89 0.23 -8.07 -8.84
C PRO A 89 0.49 -7.71 -10.31
N LEU A 90 1.34 -6.73 -10.61
CA LEU A 90 1.71 -6.40 -12.00
C LEU A 90 2.49 -7.55 -12.67
N VAL A 91 3.51 -8.10 -11.99
CA VAL A 91 4.28 -9.25 -12.47
C VAL A 91 3.36 -10.46 -12.67
N TYR A 92 2.42 -10.69 -11.76
CA TYR A 92 1.44 -11.76 -11.90
C TYR A 92 0.56 -11.56 -13.16
N CYS A 93 0.03 -10.36 -13.38
CA CYS A 93 -0.74 -10.03 -14.58
C CYS A 93 0.06 -10.25 -15.87
N LEU A 94 1.33 -9.82 -15.90
CA LEU A 94 2.21 -10.02 -17.05
C LEU A 94 2.49 -11.50 -17.30
N SER A 95 2.76 -12.28 -16.25
CA SER A 95 2.98 -13.73 -16.36
C SER A 95 1.77 -14.45 -16.94
N GLN A 96 0.55 -14.10 -16.52
CA GLN A 96 -0.67 -14.67 -17.10
C GLN A 96 -0.82 -14.29 -18.58
N ARG A 97 -0.54 -13.04 -18.95
CA ARG A 97 -0.58 -12.58 -20.35
C ARG A 97 0.38 -13.36 -21.24
N HIS A 98 1.61 -13.63 -20.77
CA HIS A 98 2.57 -14.44 -21.52
C HIS A 98 2.04 -15.86 -21.75
N LYS A 99 1.51 -16.51 -20.70
CA LYS A 99 0.91 -17.86 -20.82
C LYS A 99 -0.23 -17.94 -21.82
N PHE A 100 -1.07 -16.89 -21.92
CA PHE A 100 -2.13 -16.86 -22.93
C PHE A 100 -1.60 -16.66 -24.35
N LYS A 101 -0.54 -15.86 -24.52
CA LYS A 101 0.07 -15.62 -25.83
C LYS A 101 0.79 -16.86 -26.37
N ASP A 102 1.40 -17.66 -25.50
CA ASP A 102 2.13 -18.87 -25.87
C ASP A 102 1.19 -20.07 -26.14
N ALA A 103 -0.10 -19.95 -25.81
CA ALA A 103 -1.11 -21.01 -25.96
C ALA A 103 -2.03 -20.85 -27.19
N THR A 104 -1.93 -19.73 -27.92
CA THR A 104 -2.61 -19.44 -29.21
C THR A 104 -1.63 -19.54 -30.36
#